data_AF-A0A1M7V1M2-F1
#
_entry.id   AF-A0A1M7V1M2-F1
#
_cell.length_a   1.000
_cell.length_b   1.000
_cell.length_c   1.000
_cell.angle_alpha   90.00
_cell.angle_beta   90.00
_cell.angle_gamma   90.00
#
_symmetry.space_group_name_H-M   'P 1'
#
loop_
_entity.id
_entity.type
_entity.pdbx_description
1 polymer ?
#
loop_
_entity_poly.entity_id
_entity_poly.type
_entity_poly.pdbx_seq_one_letter_code
_entity_poly.pdbx_strand_id
1 'polypeptide(L)'
;EHIDLIVQIHLEAGHAGHGGAPQRRRYVSEVLYVESGENGRPATTHVYRQGPDGRAVPGSLPQPLAALTRFGFAGPSFTGGQAA
;
A
#
# COMPACT_ATOMS: atom_id res chain seq x y z
N GLU A 1 -5.42 3.38 -21.89
CA GLU A 1 -5.61 3.97 -20.54
C GLU A 1 -4.27 4.04 -19.82
N HIS A 2 -4.12 4.93 -18.84
CA HIS A 2 -2.94 5.02 -17.97
C HIS A 2 -3.30 4.45 -16.59
N ILE A 3 -2.37 3.72 -15.97
CA ILE A 3 -2.52 3.19 -14.61
C ILE A 3 -1.67 4.08 -13.70
N ASP A 4 -2.29 4.78 -12.74
CA ASP A 4 -1.55 5.61 -11.77
C ASP A 4 -1.27 4.88 -10.46
N LEU A 5 -2.11 3.92 -10.10
CA LEU A 5 -2.06 3.22 -8.83
C LEU A 5 -2.42 1.74 -8.99
N ILE A 6 -1.71 0.89 -8.25
CA ILE A 6 -2.07 -0.52 -8.05
C ILE A 6 -2.26 -0.73 -6.55
N VAL A 7 -3.43 -1.24 -6.15
CA VAL A 7 -3.74 -1.58 -4.76
C VAL A 7 -3.89 -3.09 -4.66
N GLN A 8 -3.00 -3.74 -3.93
CA GLN A 8 -3.06 -5.18 -3.73
C GLN A 8 -3.83 -5.53 -2.45
N ILE A 9 -4.87 -6.34 -2.61
CA ILE A 9 -5.68 -6.86 -1.52
C ILE A 9 -5.30 -8.32 -1.29
N HIS A 10 -4.80 -8.62 -0.09
CA HIS A 10 -4.55 -10.00 0.33
C HIS A 10 -5.80 -10.59 0.99
N LEU A 11 -6.08 -11.86 0.70
CA LEU A 11 -7.12 -12.65 1.34
C LEU A 11 -6.46 -13.73 2.19
N GLU A 12 -6.57 -13.60 3.50
CA GLU A 12 -6.25 -14.65 4.43
C GLU A 12 -7.51 -15.50 4.66
N ALA A 13 -7.43 -16.78 4.33
CA ALA A 13 -8.48 -17.76 4.56
C ALA A 13 -8.00 -18.75 5.64
N GLY A 14 -8.70 -18.78 6.76
CA GLY A 14 -8.47 -19.69 7.87
C GLY A 14 -9.75 -20.44 8.26
N HIS A 15 -9.59 -21.43 9.13
CA HIS A 15 -10.71 -22.08 9.80
C HIS A 15 -10.73 -21.61 11.24
N ALA A 16 -11.87 -21.14 11.73
CA ALA A 16 -12.02 -21.02 13.18
C ALA A 16 -11.93 -22.44 13.77
N GLY A 17 -11.09 -22.64 14.78
CA GLY A 17 -10.89 -23.95 15.41
C GLY A 17 -12.21 -24.61 15.86
N HIS A 18 -12.19 -25.94 16.00
CA HIS A 18 -13.30 -26.80 16.46
C HIS A 18 -14.68 -26.44 15.88
N GLY A 19 -14.86 -26.62 14.57
CA GLY A 19 -16.17 -26.52 13.92
C GLY A 19 -16.69 -25.09 13.71
N GLY A 20 -15.85 -24.08 13.94
CA GLY A 20 -16.19 -22.69 13.65
C GLY A 20 -16.27 -22.40 12.15
N ALA A 21 -16.99 -21.32 11.80
CA ALA A 21 -17.12 -20.88 10.42
C ALA A 21 -15.76 -20.49 9.80
N PRO A 22 -15.58 -20.64 8.48
CA PRO A 22 -14.39 -20.16 7.79
C PRO A 22 -14.15 -18.67 8.08
N GLN A 23 -12.94 -18.33 8.52
CA GLN A 23 -12.54 -16.95 8.74
C GLN A 23 -11.88 -16.40 7.48
N ARG A 24 -12.45 -15.34 6.90
CA ARG A 24 -11.90 -14.65 5.73
C ARG A 24 -11.55 -13.23 6.12
N ARG A 25 -10.27 -12.89 6.10
CA ARG A 25 -9.77 -11.53 6.36
C ARG A 25 -9.20 -10.97 5.07
N ARG A 26 -9.69 -9.80 4.65
CA ARG A 26 -9.12 -9.05 3.52
C ARG A 26 -8.46 -7.80 4.06
N TYR A 27 -7.28 -7.51 3.57
CA TYR A 27 -6.55 -6.30 3.92
C TYR A 27 -5.68 -5.85 2.75
N VAL A 28 -5.39 -4.56 2.69
CA VAL A 28 -4.40 -4.04 1.75
C VAL A 28 -3.04 -4.52 2.22
N SER A 29 -2.32 -5.19 1.33
CA SER A 29 -0.94 -5.63 1.59
C SER A 29 0.09 -4.67 0.99
N GLU A 30 -0.29 -3.96 -0.08
CA GLU A 30 0.62 -3.09 -0.83
C GLU A 30 -0.16 -2.03 -1.63
N VAL A 31 0.46 -0.87 -1.81
CA VAL A 31 0.03 0.17 -2.74
C VAL A 31 1.24 0.63 -3.55
N LEU A 32 1.17 0.48 -4.87
CA LEU A 32 2.17 0.97 -5.80
C LEU A 32 1.67 2.24 -6.48
N TYR A 33 2.52 3.26 -6.51
CA TYR A 33 2.40 4.37 -7.44
C TYR A 33 3.10 4.01 -8.73
N VAL A 34 2.44 4.25 -9.86
CA VAL A 34 2.90 3.86 -11.20
C VAL A 34 3.15 5.11 -12.01
N GLU A 35 4.35 5.18 -12.58
CA GLU A 35 4.79 6.27 -13.44
C GLU A 35 5.31 5.71 -14.78
N SER A 36 5.39 6.59 -15.77
CA SER A 36 6.10 6.27 -17.01
C SER A 36 7.58 6.03 -16.69
N GLY A 37 8.05 4.81 -16.92
CA GLY A 37 9.46 4.46 -16.80
C GLY A 37 10.15 4.39 -18.17
N GLU A 38 11.33 3.78 -18.20
CA GLU A 38 12.17 3.71 -19.40
C GLU A 38 11.82 2.50 -20.28
N ASN A 39 12.09 2.61 -21.59
CA ASN A 39 11.98 1.50 -22.55
C ASN A 39 10.58 0.83 -22.58
N GLY A 40 9.53 1.61 -22.35
CA GLY A 40 8.15 1.12 -22.35
C GLY A 40 7.77 0.30 -21.12
N ARG A 41 8.58 0.31 -20.05
CA ARG A 41 8.27 -0.33 -18.77
C ARG A 41 7.85 0.73 -17.76
N PRO A 42 6.80 0.49 -16.95
CA PRO A 42 6.43 1.42 -15.90
C PRO A 42 7.49 1.43 -14.78
N ALA A 43 7.73 2.61 -14.22
CA ALA A 43 8.42 2.74 -12.95
C ALA A 43 7.39 2.61 -11.83
N THR A 44 7.74 1.92 -10.75
CA THR A 44 6.84 1.73 -9.60
C THR A 44 7.50 2.16 -8.29
N THR A 45 6.71 2.82 -7.44
CA THR A 45 7.12 3.19 -6.08
C THR A 45 6.15 2.56 -5.08
N HIS A 46 6.67 1.83 -4.08
CA HIS A 46 5.87 1.29 -2.99
C HIS A 46 5.48 2.42 -2.03
N VAL A 47 4.30 3.00 -2.22
CA VAL A 47 3.70 3.98 -1.31
C VAL A 47 3.36 3.31 0.01
N TYR A 48 2.82 2.11 -0.05
CA TYR A 48 2.73 1.22 1.09
C TYR A 48 3.32 -0.12 0.70
N ARG A 49 4.21 -0.65 1.54
CA ARG A 49 4.84 -1.97 1.36
C ARG A 49 4.23 -2.98 2.30
N GLN A 50 4.42 -4.26 2.01
CA GLN A 50 4.03 -5.31 2.93
C GLN A 50 4.86 -5.22 4.23
N GLY A 51 4.15 -5.13 5.37
CA GLY A 51 4.71 -5.16 6.71
C GLY A 51 4.84 -6.59 7.28
N PRO A 52 5.35 -6.73 8.51
CA PRO A 52 5.62 -8.04 9.12
C PRO A 52 4.40 -8.95 9.29
N ASP A 53 3.20 -8.38 9.50
CA ASP A 53 1.94 -9.11 9.62
C ASP A 53 1.20 -9.26 8.27
N GLY A 54 1.86 -8.87 7.17
CA GLY A 54 1.32 -8.87 5.83
C GLY A 54 0.51 -7.62 5.47
N ARG A 55 0.14 -6.77 6.44
CA ARG A 55 -0.61 -5.53 6.16
C ARG A 55 0.30 -4.45 5.60
N ALA A 56 -0.29 -3.59 4.78
CA ALA A 56 0.36 -2.41 4.23
C ALA A 56 0.88 -1.50 5.36
N VAL A 57 2.17 -1.22 5.34
CA VAL A 57 2.83 -0.20 6.18
C VAL A 57 3.38 0.92 5.28
N PRO A 58 3.51 2.16 5.78
CA PRO A 58 4.04 3.26 4.98
C PRO A 58 5.39 2.92 4.34
N GLY A 59 5.53 3.24 3.06
CA GLY A 59 6.75 3.07 2.29
C GLY A 59 7.34 4.43 1.91
N SER A 60 7.77 4.55 0.65
CA SER A 60 8.32 5.79 0.12
C SER A 60 7.19 6.73 -0.30
N LEU A 61 7.28 8.01 0.08
CA LEU A 61 6.36 9.03 -0.39
C LEU A 61 6.76 9.49 -1.80
N PRO A 62 5.94 9.27 -2.86
CA PRO A 62 6.26 9.75 -4.20
C PRO A 62 6.27 11.27 -4.27
N GLN A 63 7.12 11.82 -5.14
CA GLN A 63 7.28 13.25 -5.31
C GLN A 63 5.96 13.99 -5.65
N PRO A 64 5.06 13.45 -6.51
CA PRO A 64 3.77 14.09 -6.77
C PRO A 64 2.86 14.18 -5.54
N LEU A 65 2.91 13.18 -4.66
CA LEU A 65 2.16 13.17 -3.39
C LEU A 65 2.74 14.17 -2.39
N ALA A 66 4.07 14.35 -2.36
CA ALA A 66 4.71 15.39 -1.55
C ALA A 66 4.24 16.80 -1.95
N ALA A 67 4.02 17.05 -3.24
CA ALA A 67 3.49 18.32 -3.74
C ALA A 67 2.06 18.63 -3.26
N LEU A 68 1.28 17.62 -2.83
CA LEU A 68 -0.06 17.81 -2.27
C LEU A 68 -0.04 18.46 -0.89
N THR A 69 1.13 18.61 -0.26
CA THR A 69 1.26 19.32 1.02
C THR A 69 0.68 20.74 0.94
N ARG A 70 0.80 21.39 -0.23
CA ARG A 70 0.19 22.72 -0.47
C ARG A 70 -1.34 22.73 -0.42
N PHE A 71 -1.97 21.56 -0.54
CA PHE A 71 -3.42 21.37 -0.46
C PHE A 71 -3.87 20.73 0.87
N GLY A 72 -2.98 20.67 1.87
CA GLY A 72 -3.30 20.14 3.20
C GLY A 72 -2.96 18.67 3.42
N PHE A 73 -2.27 18.00 2.49
CA PHE A 73 -1.71 16.67 2.76
C PHE A 73 -0.60 16.75 3.82
N ALA A 74 -0.70 15.95 4.89
CA ALA A 74 0.26 15.95 5.98
C ALA A 74 1.29 14.81 5.82
N GLY A 75 2.39 15.08 5.11
CA GLY A 75 3.50 14.12 4.92
C GLY A 75 4.08 13.51 6.22
N PRO A 76 4.22 14.26 7.33
CA PRO A 76 4.66 13.68 8.60
C PRO A 76 3.71 12.60 9.14
N SER A 77 2.40 12.73 8.91
CA SER A 77 1.41 11.72 9.32
C SER A 77 1.50 10.44 8.49
N PHE A 78 2.01 10.54 7.26
CA PHE A 78 2.26 9.38 6.39
C PHE A 78 3.44 8.54 6.89
N THR A 79 4.53 9.18 7.33
CA THR A 79 5.73 8.49 7.83
C THR A 79 5.66 8.16 9.33
N GLY A 80 4.82 8.85 10.10
CA GLY A 80 4.74 8.74 11.56
C GLY A 80 4.39 7.35 12.11
N GLY A 81 3.85 6.44 11.29
CA GLY A 81 3.64 5.04 11.67
C GLY A 81 4.89 4.15 11.67
N GLN A 82 6.05 4.66 11.21
CA GLN A 82 7.31 3.90 11.17
C GLN A 82 8.14 3.97 12.47
N ALA A 83 7.74 4.82 13.44
CA ALA A 83 8.53 5.13 14.64
C ALA A 83 8.10 4.41 15.93
N ALA A 84 7.29 3.35 15.85
CA ALA A 84 6.82 2.58 17.00
C ALA A 84 7.21 1.11 16.91
#